data_AF-A0A930KJJ9-F1
#
_entry.id   AF-A0A930KJJ9-F1
#
_cell.length_a   1.000
_cell.length_b   1.000
_cell.length_c   1.000
_cell.angle_alpha   90.00
_cell.angle_beta   90.00
_cell.angle_gamma   90.00
#
_symmetry.space_group_name_H-M   'P 1'
#
loop_
_entity.id
_entity.type
_entity.pdbx_description
1 polymer ?
#
loop_
_entity_poly.entity_id
_entity_poly.type
_entity_poly.pdbx_seq_one_letter_code
_entity_poly.pdbx_strand_id
1 'polypeptide(L)' 'MRYPRVDVFKRTKHTPTYQEFFIVDTMRPNRPKCSKCWKTKLQADAYARRELALLKNEGYEKVIYNSMMIDLSKFIR' A
#
# COMPACT_ATOMS: atom_id res chain seq x y z
N MET A 1 12.91 1.64 10.66
CA MET A 1 11.46 1.32 10.53
C MET A 1 11.22 -0.04 11.18
N ARG A 2 10.27 -0.17 12.12
CA ARG A 2 10.04 -1.43 12.87
C ARG A 2 9.02 -2.38 12.22
N TYR A 3 8.01 -1.84 11.55
CA TYR A 3 6.95 -2.61 10.88
C TYR A 3 6.87 -2.24 9.40
N PRO A 4 6.51 -3.17 8.50
CA PRO A 4 6.22 -2.83 7.11
C PRO A 4 5.06 -1.82 7.04
N ARG A 5 5.04 -1.05 5.95
CA ARG A 5 4.07 0.02 5.73
C ARG A 5 3.49 -0.06 4.32
N VAL A 6 2.18 0.09 4.22
CA VAL A 6 1.43 0.13 2.96
C VAL A 6 0.49 1.32 3.02
N ASP A 7 0.74 2.35 2.22
CA ASP A 7 -0.11 3.54 2.18
C ASP A 7 -0.67 3.76 0.78
N VAL A 8 -1.93 4.17 0.71
CA VAL A 8 -2.64 4.51 -0.52
C VAL A 8 -2.93 6.00 -0.53
N PHE A 9 -2.43 6.71 -1.52
CA PHE A 9 -2.58 8.15 -1.66
C PHE A 9 -3.34 8.47 -2.94
N LYS A 10 -4.22 9.48 -2.88
CA LYS A 10 -4.72 10.14 -4.09
C LYS A 10 -3.80 11.30 -4.46
N ARG A 11 -3.45 11.41 -5.73
CA ARG A 11 -2.69 12.53 -6.29
C ARG A 11 -3.39 13.04 -7.55
N THR A 12 -3.22 14.32 -7.81
CA THR A 12 -3.74 14.97 -9.01
C THR A 12 -2.55 15.53 -9.77
N LYS A 13 -2.48 15.26 -11.07
CA LYS A 13 -1.45 15.81 -11.95
C LYS A 13 -2.13 16.55 -13.08
N HIS A 14 -1.57 17.70 -13.44
CA HIS A 14 -2.05 18.52 -14.54
C HIS A 14 -1.15 18.32 -15.76
N THR A 15 -1.63 17.57 -16.75
CA THR A 15 -0.93 17.36 -18.05
C THR A 15 -1.92 16.89 -19.13
N PRO A 16 -2.30 17.68 -20.15
CA PRO A 16 -2.77 19.07 -20.17
C PRO A 16 -4.15 19.28 -19.50
N THR A 17 -4.77 18.20 -19.01
CA THR A 17 -6.03 18.21 -18.24
C THR A 17 -5.75 17.69 -16.84
N TYR A 18 -6.62 18.02 -15.87
CA TYR A 18 -6.52 17.45 -14.52
C TYR A 18 -6.81 15.93 -14.56
N GLN A 19 -5.84 15.14 -14.13
CA GLN A 19 -5.98 13.69 -14.00
C GLN A 19 -5.73 13.28 -12.55
N GLU A 20 -6.68 12.52 -12.00
CA GLU A 20 -6.52 11.86 -10.70
C GLU A 20 -5.86 10.50 -10.89
N PHE A 21 -4.94 10.17 -9.99
CA PHE A 21 -4.30 8.87 -9.92
C PHE A 21 -4.02 8.50 -8.47
N PHE A 22 -3.87 7.22 -8.23
CA PHE A 22 -3.67 6.64 -6.91
C PHE A 22 -2.28 6.04 -6.84
N ILE A 23 -1.53 6.35 -5.79
CA ILE A 23 -0.21 5.78 -5.53
C ILE A 23 -0.32 4.84 -4.34
N VAL A 24 0.24 3.64 -4.45
CA VAL A 24 0.46 2.74 -3.32
C VAL A 24 1.95 2.70 -3.05
N ASP A 25 2.33 3.16 -1.87
CA ASP A 25 3.69 3.08 -1.35
C ASP A 25 3.80 1.86 -0.44
N THR A 26 4.80 1.02 -0.70
CA THR A 26 5.10 -0.15 0.13
C THR A 26 6.53 -0.03 0.66
N MET A 27 6.68 -0.25 1.97
CA MET A 27 7.97 -0.21 2.65
C MET A 27 8.12 -1.46 3.51
N ARG A 28 9.31 -2.06 3.52
CA ARG A 28 9.68 -3.18 4.40
C ARG A 28 10.97 -2.85 5.15
N PRO A 29 11.19 -3.41 6.36
CA PRO A 29 12.50 -3.32 7.00
C PRO A 29 13.58 -3.86 6.06
N ASN A 30 14.69 -3.13 5.91
CA ASN A 30 15.84 -3.52 5.09
C ASN A 30 15.57 -3.61 3.57
N ARG A 31 14.47 -3.05 3.05
CA ARG A 31 14.26 -2.91 1.60
C ARG A 31 13.97 -1.46 1.24
N PRO A 32 14.32 -1.01 0.02
CA PRO A 32 13.94 0.31 -0.45
C PRO A 32 12.42 0.44 -0.55
N LYS A 33 11.95 1.68 -0.46
CA LYS A 33 10.55 2.03 -0.71
C LYS A 33 10.20 1.70 -2.17
N CYS A 34 9.06 1.04 -2.37
CA CYS A 34 8.47 0.83 -3.69
C CYS A 34 7.21 1.67 -3.82
N SER A 35 7.06 2.36 -4.94
CA SER A 35 5.87 3.17 -5.24
C SER A 35 5.30 2.73 -6.58
N LYS A 36 4.00 2.45 -6.62
CA LYS A 36 3.28 2.14 -7.86
C LYS A 36 2.06 3.02 -8.00
N CYS A 37 1.67 3.33 -9.24
CA CYS A 37 0.55 4.22 -9.53
C CYS A 37 -0.53 3.53 -10.38
N TRP A 38 -1.78 3.87 -10.13
CA TRP A 38 -2.97 3.40 -10.86
C TRP A 38 -3.90 4.56 -11.18
N LYS A 39 -4.73 4.38 -12.21
CA LYS A 39 -5.75 5.37 -12.60
C LYS A 39 -6.98 5.31 -11.71
N THR A 40 -7.35 4.13 -11.23
CA THR A 40 -8.58 3.93 -10.44
C THR A 40 -8.25 3.50 -9.02
N LYS A 41 -9.08 3.95 -8.07
CA LYS A 41 -8.98 3.59 -6.66
C LYS A 41 -9.08 2.07 -6.46
N LEU A 42 -10.02 1.43 -7.17
CA LEU A 42 -10.23 -0.02 -7.10
C LEU A 42 -8.96 -0.83 -7.42
N GLN A 43 -8.19 -0.40 -8.43
CA GLN A 43 -6.94 -1.06 -8.80
C GLN A 43 -5.86 -0.88 -7.72
N ALA A 44 -5.73 0.34 -7.18
CA ALA A 44 -4.80 0.63 -6.09
C ALA A 44 -5.15 -0.18 -4.83
N ASP A 45 -6.43 -0.20 -4.43
CA ASP A 45 -6.90 -0.96 -3.27
C ASP A 45 -6.74 -2.48 -3.47
N ALA A 46 -6.97 -2.99 -4.68
CA ALA A 46 -6.70 -4.38 -5.01
C ALA A 46 -5.21 -4.73 -4.89
N TYR A 47 -4.31 -3.84 -5.33
CA TYR A 47 -2.89 -4.02 -5.16
C TYR A 47 -2.46 -3.96 -3.69
N ALA A 48 -2.97 -2.99 -2.93
CA ALA A 48 -2.66 -2.85 -1.52
C ALA A 48 -3.08 -4.11 -0.73
N ARG A 49 -4.26 -4.67 -1.02
CA ARG A 49 -4.71 -5.95 -0.43
C ARG A 49 -3.79 -7.12 -0.78
N ARG A 50 -3.30 -7.20 -2.04
CA ARG A 50 -2.31 -8.22 -2.43
C ARG A 50 -1.00 -8.05 -1.66
N GLU A 51 -0.54 -6.81 -1.47
CA GLU A 51 0.67 -6.55 -0.68
C GLU A 51 0.50 -6.98 0.78
N LEU A 52 -0.66 -6.70 1.39
CA LEU A 52 -0.95 -7.17 2.76
C LEU A 52 -0.91 -8.70 2.87
N ALA A 53 -1.45 -9.42 1.87
CA ALA A 53 -1.37 -10.87 1.83
C ALA A 53 0.07 -11.38 1.66
N LEU A 54 0.88 -10.70 0.85
CA LEU A 54 2.31 -11.01 0.73
C LEU A 54 3.06 -10.79 2.03
N LEU A 55 2.80 -9.70 2.74
CA LEU A 55 3.41 -9.42 4.05
C LEU A 55 3.06 -10.51 5.08
N LYS A 56 1.82 -10.99 5.06
CA LYS A 56 1.39 -12.12 5.90
C LYS A 56 2.19 -13.40 5.56
N ASN A 57 2.39 -13.68 4.27
CA ASN A 57 3.19 -14.83 3.83
C ASN A 57 4.69 -14.67 4.11
N GLU A 58 5.22 -13.44 4.13
CA GLU A 58 6.59 -13.13 4.52
C GLU A 58 6.82 -13.29 6.04
N GLY A 59 5.76 -13.49 6.84
CA GLY A 59 5.83 -13.73 8.28
C GLY A 59 5.65 -12.48 9.15
N TYR A 60 5.18 -11.36 8.59
CA TYR A 60 4.89 -10.17 9.38
C TYR A 60 3.55 -10.31 10.13
N GLU A 61 3.56 -10.01 11.42
CA GLU A 61 2.33 -10.01 12.24
C GLU A 61 1.57 -8.69 12.15
N LYS A 62 2.29 -7.58 12.01
CA LYS A 62 1.74 -6.21 12.06
C LYS A 62 2.23 -5.38 10.89
N VAL A 63 1.35 -4.51 10.41
CA VAL A 63 1.62 -3.59 9.31
C VAL A 63 1.00 -2.24 9.61
N ILE A 64 1.63 -1.16 9.15
CA ILE A 64 1.03 0.16 9.14
C ILE A 64 0.31 0.34 7.80
N TYR A 65 -1.02 0.37 7.81
CA TYR A 65 -1.85 0.60 6.63
C TYR A 65 -2.54 1.95 6.72
N ASN A 66 -2.30 2.85 5.76
CA ASN A 66 -2.85 4.21 5.75
C ASN A 66 -2.67 4.93 7.11
N SER A 67 -1.45 4.88 7.65
CA SER A 67 -1.09 5.41 8.99
C SER A 67 -1.80 4.75 10.20
N MET A 68 -2.53 3.65 10.03
CA MET A 68 -3.11 2.86 11.12
C MET A 68 -2.37 1.52 11.30
N MET A 69 -2.10 1.12 12.53
CA MET A 69 -1.51 -0.20 12.80
C MET A 69 -2.59 -1.28 12.69
N ILE A 70 -2.36 -2.29 11.87
CA ILE A 70 -3.25 -3.43 11.64
C ILE A 70 -2.51 -4.73 11.97
N ASP A 71 -3.19 -5.62 12.68
CA ASP A 71 -2.75 -7.01 12.88
C ASP A 71 -3.12 -7.84 11.63
N LEU A 72 -2.11 -8.36 10.92
CA LEU A 72 -2.28 -9.22 9.74
C LEU A 72 -2.86 -10.60 10.11
N SER A 73 -2.76 -11.01 11.37
CA SER A 73 -3.37 -12.26 11.88
C SER A 73 -4.90 -12.23 11.80
N LYS A 74 -5.51 -11.06 12.06
CA LYS A 74 -6.97 -10.85 12.00
C LYS A 74 -7.47 -10.67 10.57
N PHE A 75 -6.58 -10.38 9.62
CA PHE A 75 -6.89 -10.32 8.19
C PHE A 75 -7.03 -11.74 7.65
N ILE A 76 -8.25 -12.28 7.75
CA ILE A 76 -8.66 -13.55 7.15
C ILE A 76 -9.15 -13.24 5.74
N ARG A 77 -8.70 -14.05 4.77
CA ARG A 77 -9.13 -13.98 3.37
C ARG A 77 -10.55 -14.51 3.23
#